data_AF-A0A7Y6PK64-F1
#
_entry.id   AF-A0A7Y6PK64-F1
#
_cell.length_a   1.000
_cell.length_b   1.000
_cell.length_c   1.000
_cell.angle_alpha   90.00
_cell.angle_beta   90.00
_cell.angle_gamma   90.00
#
_symmetry.space_group_name_H-M   'P 1'
#
loop_
_entity.id
_entity.type
_entity.pdbx_description
1 polymer ?
#
loop_
_entity_poly.entity_id
_entity_poly.type
_entity_poly.pdbx_seq_one_letter_code
_entity_poly.pdbx_strand_id
1 'polypeptide(L)'
;MKHVPVADPVEAIDEPARLAPEVACISPVRLGQRSRARELLVGAQAELVSLVPRTGVTFALALLFAVFMAAPRTMRVFVESKADIARATVKKYAFEAYPRWRAWHPNAACPERLDELNEYMNNEHTHDPWGGVYEMSCNELGILVWTVAEDGRPGTADDIRSDR
;
A
#
# COMPACT_ATOMS: atom_id res chain seq x y z
N MET A 1 -19.15 -40.85 -4.86
CA MET A 1 -18.03 -41.08 -5.81
C MET A 1 -17.02 -39.98 -5.61
N LYS A 2 -15.80 -40.40 -5.22
CA LYS A 2 -14.49 -39.80 -5.48
C LYS A 2 -14.19 -38.38 -4.94
N HIS A 3 -13.56 -38.38 -3.76
CA HIS A 3 -12.51 -37.44 -3.40
C HIS A 3 -11.53 -37.26 -4.59
N VAL A 4 -11.30 -36.01 -4.97
CA VAL A 4 -10.16 -35.61 -5.79
C VAL A 4 -9.29 -34.72 -4.91
N PRO A 5 -8.04 -35.11 -4.59
CA PRO A 5 -7.13 -34.26 -3.85
C PRO A 5 -6.61 -33.14 -4.75
N VAL A 6 -6.62 -31.92 -4.22
CA VAL A 6 -5.96 -30.74 -4.79
C VAL A 6 -4.47 -30.89 -4.53
N ALA A 7 -3.69 -30.91 -5.60
CA ALA A 7 -2.25 -30.71 -5.55
C ALA A 7 -1.92 -29.69 -6.62
N ASP A 8 -1.43 -28.53 -6.20
CA ASP A 8 -0.68 -27.63 -7.08
C ASP A 8 0.58 -27.14 -6.36
N PRO A 9 1.64 -26.86 -7.13
CA PRO A 9 3.02 -27.03 -6.72
C PRO A 9 3.57 -25.86 -5.92
N VAL A 10 4.44 -26.20 -4.96
CA VAL A 10 5.29 -25.29 -4.21
C VAL A 10 6.29 -24.65 -5.17
N GLU A 11 6.09 -23.37 -5.51
CA GLU A 11 7.12 -22.55 -6.15
C GLU A 11 8.28 -22.37 -5.17
N ALA A 12 9.41 -23.02 -5.50
CA ALA A 12 10.68 -22.85 -4.85
C ALA A 12 11.17 -21.41 -5.06
N ILE A 13 11.22 -20.63 -3.99
CA ILE A 13 11.85 -19.32 -3.98
C ILE A 13 13.36 -19.55 -3.98
N ASP A 14 13.98 -19.20 -5.11
CA ASP A 14 15.41 -19.29 -5.36
C ASP A 14 16.19 -18.38 -4.40
N GLU A 15 17.12 -18.98 -3.65
CA GLU A 15 17.95 -18.33 -2.63
C GLU A 15 19.12 -17.59 -3.32
N PRO A 16 19.26 -16.25 -3.20
CA PRO A 16 20.38 -15.56 -3.80
C PRO A 16 21.68 -15.89 -3.04
N ALA A 17 22.57 -16.58 -3.77
CA ALA A 17 23.92 -16.92 -3.41
C ALA A 17 24.69 -15.73 -2.79
N ARG A 18 25.10 -15.91 -1.53
CA ARG A 18 26.08 -15.07 -0.83
C ARG A 18 27.45 -15.26 -1.49
N LEU A 19 27.89 -14.28 -2.27
CA LEU A 19 29.28 -14.15 -2.70
C LEU A 19 30.11 -13.51 -1.58
N ALA A 20 31.25 -14.17 -1.32
CA ALA A 20 32.14 -13.99 -0.20
C ALA A 20 32.88 -12.63 -0.17
N PRO A 21 33.37 -12.21 1.02
CA PRO A 21 34.22 -11.04 1.17
C PRO A 21 35.63 -11.28 0.60
N GLU A 22 36.09 -10.38 -0.27
CA GLU A 22 37.50 -10.28 -0.66
C GLU A 22 38.37 -9.96 0.56
N VAL A 23 39.32 -10.85 0.82
CA VAL A 23 40.37 -10.70 1.82
C VAL A 23 41.38 -9.68 1.31
N ALA A 24 41.29 -8.45 1.79
CA ALA A 24 42.31 -7.44 1.56
C ALA A 24 43.59 -7.79 2.36
N CYS A 25 44.67 -8.09 1.64
CA CYS A 25 46.00 -8.29 2.21
C CYS A 25 46.48 -7.03 2.94
N ILE A 26 46.57 -7.13 4.27
CA ILE A 26 47.17 -6.14 5.15
C ILE A 26 48.69 -6.13 4.89
N SER A 27 49.20 -5.05 4.31
CA SER A 27 50.65 -4.82 4.19
C SER A 27 51.19 -4.24 5.51
N PRO A 28 52.38 -4.68 5.98
CA PRO A 28 52.98 -4.17 7.20
C PRO A 28 53.47 -2.72 7.04
N VAL A 29 52.96 -1.86 7.93
CA VAL A 29 53.34 -0.45 8.08
C VAL A 29 54.80 -0.35 8.52
N ARG A 30 55.61 0.39 7.75
CA ARG A 30 56.97 0.82 8.13
C ARG A 30 56.89 1.73 9.37
N LEU A 31 57.26 1.19 10.53
CA LEU A 31 57.57 1.94 11.74
C LEU A 31 58.91 2.65 11.57
N GLY A 32 58.92 3.90 11.09
CA GLY A 32 60.19 4.61 10.93
C GLY A 32 60.14 6.04 10.41
N GLN A 33 59.17 6.88 10.82
CA GLN A 33 59.22 8.33 10.51
C GLN A 33 58.29 9.21 11.37
N ARG A 34 58.12 8.90 12.67
CA ARG A 34 57.11 9.53 13.54
C ARG A 34 57.58 10.72 14.40
N SER A 35 58.78 11.26 14.24
CA SER A 35 59.31 12.25 15.19
C SER A 35 59.47 13.69 14.66
N ARG A 36 59.06 14.04 13.42
CA ARG A 36 59.21 15.43 12.93
C ARG A 36 57.97 16.11 12.36
N ALA A 37 56.86 15.39 12.13
CA ALA A 37 55.64 15.99 11.58
C ALA A 37 54.64 16.49 12.65
N ARG A 38 54.93 16.32 13.94
CA ARG A 38 53.99 16.65 15.02
C ARG A 38 53.98 18.13 15.43
N GLU A 39 54.99 18.92 15.07
CA GLU A 39 55.01 20.35 15.45
C GLU A 39 54.33 21.28 14.45
N LEU A 40 54.09 20.86 13.20
CA LEU A 40 53.44 21.73 12.19
C LEU A 40 51.91 21.61 12.13
N LEU A 41 51.31 20.58 12.74
CA LEU A 41 49.86 20.34 12.66
C LEU A 41 49.06 20.95 13.82
N VAL A 42 49.72 21.43 14.88
CA VAL A 42 49.03 22.00 16.05
C VAL A 42 48.59 23.46 15.83
N GLY A 43 49.15 24.15 14.84
CA GLY A 43 48.79 25.55 14.53
C GLY A 43 47.58 25.74 13.59
N ALA A 44 47.12 24.68 12.92
CA ALA A 44 46.11 24.79 11.84
C ALA A 44 44.70 24.28 12.21
N GLN A 45 44.46 23.91 13.48
CA GLN A 45 43.16 23.37 13.92
C GLN A 45 42.26 24.35 14.68
N ALA A 46 42.69 25.60 14.89
CA ALA A 46 41.91 26.56 15.68
C ALA A 46 40.88 27.39 14.86
N GLU A 47 40.95 27.39 13.53
CA GLU A 47 40.10 28.26 12.69
C GLU A 47 38.85 27.57 12.09
N LEU A 48 38.71 26.23 12.19
CA LEU A 48 37.63 25.50 11.50
C LEU A 48 36.40 25.17 12.37
N VAL A 49 36.40 25.52 13.66
CA VAL A 49 35.35 25.08 14.60
C VAL A 49 34.19 26.08 14.75
N SER A 50 34.28 27.29 14.18
CA SER A 50 33.24 28.32 14.35
C SER A 50 32.18 28.37 13.25
N LEU A 51 32.31 27.61 12.15
CA LEU A 51 31.44 27.74 10.96
C LEU A 51 30.36 26.65 10.78
N VAL A 52 30.23 25.71 11.73
CA VAL A 52 29.30 24.58 11.62
C VAL A 52 27.84 24.88 12.05
N PRO A 53 27.53 25.78 13.01
CA PRO A 53 26.13 25.93 13.45
C PRO A 53 25.25 26.77 12.51
N ARG A 54 25.82 27.52 11.55
CA ARG A 54 25.02 28.34 10.61
C ARG A 54 24.52 27.57 9.38
N THR A 55 25.26 26.57 8.90
CA THR A 55 24.89 25.81 7.69
C THR A 55 23.87 24.72 7.98
N GLY A 56 23.95 24.04 9.13
CA GLY A 56 23.01 22.96 9.49
C GLY A 56 21.55 23.42 9.55
N VAL A 57 21.30 24.60 10.12
CA VAL A 57 19.94 25.16 10.23
C VAL A 57 19.36 25.49 8.85
N THR A 58 20.17 26.05 7.93
CA THR A 58 19.72 26.38 6.57
C THR A 58 19.42 25.13 5.75
N PHE A 59 20.21 24.06 5.89
CA PHE A 59 19.94 22.80 5.20
C PHE A 59 18.67 22.12 5.71
N ALA A 60 18.46 22.10 7.03
CA ALA A 60 17.24 21.54 7.63
C ALA A 60 15.98 22.29 7.15
N LEU A 61 16.01 23.63 7.15
CA LEU A 61 14.90 24.46 6.63
C LEU A 61 14.66 24.25 5.13
N ALA A 62 15.72 24.16 4.33
CA ALA A 62 15.61 23.91 2.89
C ALA A 62 14.97 22.55 2.59
N LEU A 63 15.35 21.49 3.32
CA LEU A 63 14.73 20.17 3.20
C LEU A 63 13.26 20.19 3.62
N LEU A 64 12.92 20.88 4.70
CA LEU A 64 11.54 20.99 5.19
C LEU A 64 10.66 21.74 4.19
N PHE A 65 11.17 22.82 3.59
CA PHE A 65 10.50 23.54 2.51
C PHE A 65 10.34 22.69 1.24
N ALA A 66 11.37 21.91 0.87
CA ALA A 66 11.29 21.02 -0.29
C ALA A 66 10.21 19.94 -0.12
N VAL A 67 10.11 19.34 1.07
CA VAL A 67 9.04 18.37 1.39
C VAL A 67 7.67 19.03 1.37
N PHE A 68 7.53 20.22 1.96
CA PHE A 68 6.26 20.95 2.01
C PHE A 68 5.78 21.38 0.61
N MET A 69 6.68 21.85 -0.25
CA MET A 69 6.37 22.26 -1.63
C MET A 69 6.05 21.08 -2.55
N ALA A 70 6.57 19.88 -2.27
CA ALA A 70 6.29 18.68 -3.05
C ALA A 70 4.97 17.97 -2.66
N ALA A 71 4.43 18.25 -1.46
CA ALA A 71 3.24 17.58 -0.93
C ALA A 71 1.90 17.82 -1.67
N PRO A 72 1.56 18.99 -2.22
CA PRO A 72 0.17 19.25 -2.61
C PRO A 72 -0.28 18.56 -3.91
N ARG A 73 0.61 17.91 -4.67
CA ARG A 73 0.23 17.29 -5.95
C ARG A 73 -0.25 15.83 -5.85
N THR A 74 0.00 15.14 -4.74
CA THR A 74 -0.36 13.72 -4.64
C THR A 74 -1.81 13.48 -4.24
N MET A 75 -2.52 14.46 -3.68
CA MET A 75 -3.86 14.22 -3.11
C MET A 75 -4.95 13.93 -4.15
N ARG A 76 -4.86 14.45 -5.39
CA ARG A 76 -5.91 14.25 -6.39
C ARG A 76 -5.93 12.85 -7.02
N VAL A 77 -4.77 12.20 -7.11
CA VAL A 77 -4.65 10.87 -7.74
C VAL A 77 -5.31 9.77 -6.89
N PHE A 78 -5.41 9.97 -5.57
CA PHE A 78 -6.02 8.98 -4.69
C PHE A 78 -7.56 8.95 -4.76
N VAL A 79 -8.23 10.04 -5.13
CA VAL A 79 -9.70 10.10 -5.15
C VAL A 79 -10.27 9.26 -6.29
N GLU A 80 -9.72 9.39 -7.49
CA GLU A 80 -10.15 8.63 -8.67
C GLU A 80 -9.94 7.11 -8.47
N SER A 81 -8.80 6.73 -7.87
CA SER A 81 -8.51 5.33 -7.55
C SER A 81 -9.51 4.71 -6.58
N LYS A 82 -10.00 5.46 -5.58
CA LYS A 82 -11.01 4.95 -4.64
C LYS A 82 -12.34 4.68 -5.31
N ALA A 83 -12.79 5.60 -6.16
CA ALA A 83 -14.03 5.43 -6.92
C ALA A 83 -13.98 4.21 -7.85
N ASP A 84 -12.84 3.97 -8.50
CA ASP A 84 -12.65 2.80 -9.35
C ASP A 84 -12.65 1.48 -8.57
N ILE A 85 -11.99 1.45 -7.41
CA ILE A 85 -12.03 0.29 -6.51
C ILE A 85 -13.47 0.03 -6.08
N ALA A 86 -14.19 1.06 -5.65
CA ALA A 86 -15.57 0.91 -5.22
C ALA A 86 -16.48 0.40 -6.35
N ARG A 87 -16.34 0.95 -7.56
CA ARG A 87 -17.08 0.51 -8.75
C ARG A 87 -16.77 -0.94 -9.12
N ALA A 88 -15.51 -1.34 -9.06
CA ALA A 88 -15.12 -2.72 -9.30
C ALA A 88 -15.69 -3.67 -8.25
N THR A 89 -15.63 -3.31 -6.97
CA THR A 89 -16.19 -4.10 -5.85
C THR A 89 -17.70 -4.27 -5.97
N VAL A 90 -18.43 -3.18 -6.23
CA VAL A 90 -19.89 -3.20 -6.42
C VAL A 90 -20.29 -4.09 -7.59
N LYS A 91 -19.54 -4.04 -8.70
CA LYS A 91 -19.73 -4.95 -9.84
C LYS A 91 -19.45 -6.41 -9.48
N LYS A 92 -18.38 -6.69 -8.73
CA LYS A 92 -18.07 -8.06 -8.27
C LYS A 92 -19.18 -8.65 -7.41
N TYR A 93 -19.73 -7.88 -6.47
CA TYR A 93 -20.87 -8.34 -5.68
C TYR A 93 -22.06 -8.71 -6.58
N ALA A 94 -22.43 -7.82 -7.50
CA ALA A 94 -23.62 -8.00 -8.32
C ALA A 94 -23.50 -9.09 -9.39
N PHE A 95 -22.35 -9.15 -10.09
CA PHE A 95 -22.19 -9.99 -11.29
C PHE A 95 -21.38 -11.26 -11.06
N GLU A 96 -20.60 -11.36 -9.98
CA GLU A 96 -19.77 -12.54 -9.71
C GLU A 96 -20.23 -13.27 -8.44
N ALA A 97 -20.32 -12.57 -7.31
CA ALA A 97 -20.63 -13.19 -6.02
C ALA A 97 -22.09 -13.64 -5.93
N TYR A 98 -23.04 -12.76 -6.27
CA TYR A 98 -24.47 -13.06 -6.13
C TYR A 98 -24.96 -14.23 -7.01
N PRO A 99 -24.61 -14.34 -8.31
CA PRO A 99 -24.98 -15.50 -9.11
C PRO A 99 -24.42 -16.82 -8.56
N ARG A 100 -23.19 -16.79 -8.01
CA ARG A 100 -22.60 -17.94 -7.34
C ARG A 100 -23.39 -18.30 -6.09
N TRP A 101 -23.65 -17.34 -5.19
CA TRP A 101 -24.45 -17.55 -3.98
C TRP A 101 -25.83 -18.14 -4.31
N ARG A 102 -26.51 -17.62 -5.33
CA ARG A 102 -27.85 -18.07 -5.75
C ARG A 102 -27.86 -19.51 -6.23
N ALA A 103 -26.78 -19.98 -6.85
CA ALA A 103 -26.65 -21.38 -7.28
C ALA A 103 -26.59 -22.36 -6.09
N TRP A 104 -26.08 -21.92 -4.94
CA TRP A 104 -26.00 -22.73 -3.71
C TRP A 104 -27.23 -22.56 -2.80
N HIS A 105 -28.04 -21.52 -3.01
CA HIS A 105 -29.21 -21.20 -2.19
C HIS A 105 -30.51 -21.13 -3.00
N PRO A 106 -30.96 -22.24 -3.63
CA PRO A 106 -32.12 -22.23 -4.53
C PRO A 106 -33.46 -21.90 -3.83
N ASN A 107 -33.53 -22.09 -2.51
CA ASN A 107 -34.72 -21.80 -1.72
C ASN A 107 -34.74 -20.37 -1.15
N ALA A 108 -33.66 -19.62 -1.28
CA ALA A 108 -33.56 -18.25 -0.82
C ALA A 108 -33.57 -17.29 -2.02
N ALA A 109 -34.47 -16.31 -1.99
CA ALA A 109 -34.58 -15.35 -3.09
C ALA A 109 -33.38 -14.37 -3.10
N CYS A 110 -32.92 -13.98 -1.91
CA CYS A 110 -31.92 -12.95 -1.67
C CYS A 110 -31.12 -13.25 -0.39
N PRO A 111 -29.83 -12.87 -0.31
CA PRO A 111 -29.07 -12.94 0.93
C PRO A 111 -29.66 -11.99 1.97
N GLU A 112 -29.59 -12.35 3.26
CA GLU A 112 -30.07 -11.48 4.34
C GLU A 112 -29.09 -10.34 4.57
N ARG A 113 -27.80 -10.61 4.37
CA ARG A 113 -26.71 -9.67 4.61
C ARG A 113 -25.65 -9.76 3.51
N LEU A 114 -24.97 -8.64 3.25
CA LEU A 114 -23.94 -8.56 2.19
C LEU A 114 -22.68 -9.38 2.54
N ASP A 115 -22.41 -9.63 3.82
CA ASP A 115 -21.28 -10.43 4.29
C ASP A 115 -21.38 -11.90 3.88
N GLU A 116 -22.58 -12.43 3.60
CA GLU A 116 -22.74 -13.77 3.01
C GLU A 116 -22.12 -13.89 1.62
N LEU A 117 -22.02 -12.77 0.87
CA LEU A 117 -21.42 -12.76 -0.46
C LEU A 117 -19.88 -12.74 -0.40
N ASN A 118 -19.28 -12.39 0.74
CA ASN A 118 -17.83 -12.27 0.90
C ASN A 118 -17.09 -13.59 0.68
N GLU A 119 -17.74 -14.72 1.02
CA GLU A 119 -17.20 -16.07 0.77
C GLU A 119 -16.89 -16.31 -0.73
N TYR A 120 -17.59 -15.61 -1.63
CA TYR A 120 -17.45 -15.82 -3.08
C TYR A 120 -16.47 -14.88 -3.78
N MET A 121 -15.94 -13.86 -3.09
CA MET A 121 -15.15 -12.79 -3.73
C MET A 121 -13.82 -12.46 -3.05
N ASN A 122 -13.32 -13.32 -2.15
CA ASN A 122 -12.06 -13.13 -1.41
C ASN A 122 -11.95 -11.72 -0.79
N ASN A 123 -13.07 -11.18 -0.31
CA ASN A 123 -13.11 -9.90 0.35
C ASN A 123 -13.42 -10.11 1.84
N GLU A 124 -12.58 -9.61 2.72
CA GLU A 124 -12.74 -9.82 4.18
C GLU A 124 -13.81 -8.89 4.77
N HIS A 125 -14.11 -7.76 4.11
CA HIS A 125 -14.94 -6.70 4.68
C HIS A 125 -15.94 -6.12 3.66
N THR A 126 -17.10 -5.72 4.16
CA THR A 126 -18.16 -5.05 3.39
C THR A 126 -18.02 -3.52 3.41
N HIS A 127 -16.82 -3.02 3.70
CA HIS A 127 -16.55 -1.59 3.78
C HIS A 127 -16.01 -1.07 2.45
N ASP A 128 -16.43 0.14 2.07
CA ASP A 128 -15.93 0.85 0.91
C ASP A 128 -14.60 1.58 1.22
N PRO A 129 -13.92 2.15 0.20
CA PRO A 129 -12.64 2.86 0.38
C PRO A 129 -12.71 4.15 1.21
N TRP A 130 -13.90 4.60 1.60
CA TRP A 130 -14.13 5.73 2.49
C TRP A 130 -14.54 5.29 3.90
N GLY A 131 -14.64 3.97 4.14
CA GLY A 131 -15.01 3.39 5.43
C GLY A 131 -16.52 3.27 5.66
N GLY A 132 -17.34 3.64 4.66
CA GLY A 132 -18.77 3.36 4.65
C GLY A 132 -19.04 1.88 4.44
N VAL A 133 -20.26 1.43 4.75
CA VAL A 133 -20.70 0.06 4.47
C VAL A 133 -21.46 0.05 3.15
N TYR A 134 -21.17 -0.92 2.28
CA TYR A 134 -21.97 -1.12 1.07
C TYR A 134 -23.40 -1.51 1.44
N GLU A 135 -24.36 -0.85 0.80
CA GLU A 135 -25.78 -1.17 0.94
C GLU A 135 -26.24 -2.08 -0.20
N MET A 136 -27.27 -2.88 0.06
CA MET A 136 -27.85 -3.77 -0.94
C MET A 136 -29.37 -3.77 -0.91
N SER A 137 -29.95 -3.99 -2.08
CA SER A 137 -31.36 -4.29 -2.29
C SER A 137 -31.46 -5.41 -3.31
N CYS A 138 -32.36 -6.35 -3.10
CA CYS A 138 -32.48 -7.51 -3.96
C CYS A 138 -33.94 -7.74 -4.34
N ASN A 139 -34.14 -8.21 -5.56
CA ASN A 139 -35.44 -8.58 -6.10
C ASN A 139 -35.31 -9.84 -6.98
N GLU A 140 -36.43 -10.27 -7.56
CA GLU A 140 -36.46 -11.47 -8.41
C GLU A 140 -35.49 -11.40 -9.60
N LEU A 141 -35.25 -10.19 -10.13
CA LEU A 141 -34.42 -9.92 -11.30
C LEU A 141 -32.92 -9.86 -10.97
N GLY A 142 -32.53 -9.66 -9.71
CA GLY A 142 -31.12 -9.57 -9.32
C GLY A 142 -30.88 -8.81 -8.02
N ILE A 143 -29.61 -8.50 -7.77
CA ILE A 143 -29.17 -7.67 -6.65
C ILE A 143 -28.69 -6.31 -7.18
N LEU A 144 -29.01 -5.25 -6.44
CA LEU A 144 -28.49 -3.91 -6.59
C LEU A 144 -27.62 -3.62 -5.38
N VAL A 145 -26.35 -3.30 -5.60
CA VAL A 145 -25.40 -2.93 -4.54
C VAL A 145 -24.95 -1.49 -4.79
N TRP A 146 -24.82 -0.68 -3.74
CA TRP A 146 -24.35 0.70 -3.86
C TRP A 146 -23.56 1.18 -2.64
N THR A 147 -22.85 2.31 -2.79
CA THR A 147 -22.21 3.07 -1.72
C THR A 147 -22.50 4.57 -1.90
N VAL A 148 -22.58 5.29 -0.78
CA VAL A 148 -22.75 6.75 -0.67
C VAL A 148 -21.44 7.54 -0.89
N ALA A 149 -20.38 6.87 -1.32
CA ALA A 149 -19.10 7.45 -1.70
C ALA A 149 -18.50 8.41 -0.64
N GLU A 150 -17.88 9.52 -1.08
CA GLU A 150 -17.10 10.41 -0.20
C GLU A 150 -17.99 11.36 0.60
N ASP A 151 -19.15 11.75 0.07
CA ASP A 151 -20.01 12.74 0.71
C ASP A 151 -20.87 12.16 1.84
N GLY A 152 -21.02 10.84 1.89
CA GLY A 152 -21.77 10.11 2.90
C GLY A 152 -23.27 10.38 2.84
N ARG A 153 -23.80 10.85 1.72
CA ARG A 153 -25.20 11.24 1.54
C ARG A 153 -25.85 10.40 0.44
N PRO A 154 -26.91 9.64 0.74
CA PRO A 154 -27.57 8.85 -0.29
C PRO A 154 -28.31 9.74 -1.29
N GLY A 155 -28.30 9.34 -2.57
CA GLY A 155 -29.05 9.99 -3.65
C GLY A 155 -28.31 11.15 -4.31
N THR A 156 -27.01 11.25 -4.12
CA THR A 156 -26.15 12.27 -4.74
C THR A 156 -25.50 11.75 -6.03
N ALA A 157 -24.80 12.62 -6.74
CA ALA A 157 -24.22 12.30 -8.04
C ALA A 157 -22.97 11.42 -7.96
N ASP A 158 -22.37 11.31 -6.78
CA ASP A 158 -21.20 10.48 -6.47
C ASP A 158 -21.57 9.07 -5.99
N ASP A 159 -22.85 8.79 -5.73
CA ASP A 159 -23.35 7.44 -5.45
C ASP A 159 -22.86 6.44 -6.53
N ILE A 160 -22.16 5.39 -6.11
CA ILE A 160 -21.71 4.33 -7.01
C ILE A 160 -22.67 3.15 -6.88
N ARG A 161 -23.32 2.80 -7.99
CA ARG A 161 -24.33 1.74 -8.06
C ARG A 161 -23.86 0.61 -8.97
N SER A 162 -24.37 -0.60 -8.75
CA SER A 162 -24.11 -1.77 -9.59
C SER A 162 -24.98 -1.79 -10.84
N ASP A 163 -25.46 -0.64 -11.31
CA ASP A 163 -26.49 -0.57 -12.33
C ASP A 163 -26.09 -1.33 -13.60
N ARG A 164 -27.10 -2.08 -14.06
CA ARG A 164 -27.12 -3.22 -15.01
C ARG A 164 -26.00 -3.32 -16.03
#